data_AF-A0A4P5XRU7-F1
#
_entry.id   AF-A0A4P5XRU7-F1
#
_cell.length_a   1.000
_cell.length_b   1.000
_cell.length_c   1.000
_cell.angle_alpha   90.00
_cell.angle_beta   90.00
_cell.angle_gamma   90.00
#
_symmetry.space_group_name_H-M   'P 1'
#
loop_
_entity.id
_entity.type
_entity.pdbx_description
1 polymer ?
#
loop_
_entity_poly.entity_id
_entity_poly.type
_entity_poly.pdbx_seq_one_letter_code
_entity_poly.pdbx_strand_id
1 'polypeptide(L)'
;MVPSIVAKPVKEAVTLGEGNAMTAMLDNSAPRSEAATSVANAAAPVIEWVGETDGCLWLLDQTLLPSETKTIECGSVEQVVEAIRSLRVRGAPAIGVAAAYGVVVGLREAATADRAKFNERLHVVIQQLAASRPTAVNLFWALDRQRKVAERSATMSPADVLKALLAEARAIEVEDRAMCSAIGRHGAELLEDGDAVLTHCNAGALATAGDGTALAVIYAAVANGKKIRVFADETRPLLQGSRLTAWELSRRGVPVTVICDSMAATVMRQRKVQAVIVGADRIAANGDTANKIGTYSVACLAKTHGLPFYVAAPSSTFDLSLTSGEQIPIEERSPTEITHGFGRQTTPNEVDVFNPAFDVTPAELITAIITERGLIRPVTAEAIRTLLASSSGWKG
;
A
#
# COMPACT_ATOMS: atom_id res chain seq x y z
N MET A 1 -76.89 10.55 -13.82
CA MET A 1 -77.37 9.36 -13.08
C MET A 1 -76.52 9.21 -11.82
N VAL A 2 -77.11 9.58 -10.67
CA VAL A 2 -77.10 8.95 -9.32
C VAL A 2 -76.00 7.90 -9.02
N PRO A 3 -75.40 7.81 -7.80
CA PRO A 3 -74.85 8.84 -6.91
C PRO A 3 -73.59 8.39 -6.09
N SER A 4 -73.11 9.31 -5.26
CA SER A 4 -72.21 9.17 -4.10
C SER A 4 -72.67 8.14 -3.04
N ILE A 5 -71.70 7.50 -2.35
CA ILE A 5 -71.88 6.89 -1.02
C ILE A 5 -70.71 7.31 -0.11
N VAL A 6 -71.05 7.76 1.09
CA VAL A 6 -70.21 8.20 2.21
C VAL A 6 -70.52 7.33 3.44
N ALA A 7 -69.55 7.25 4.38
CA ALA A 7 -69.65 6.88 5.81
C ALA A 7 -69.64 5.37 6.16
N LYS A 8 -69.03 4.87 7.24
CA LYS A 8 -68.24 5.39 8.38
C LYS A 8 -67.62 4.18 9.16
N PRO A 9 -66.80 4.39 10.22
CA PRO A 9 -65.82 3.43 10.74
C PRO A 9 -66.35 2.52 11.86
N VAL A 10 -65.59 1.47 12.16
CA VAL A 10 -65.78 0.62 13.36
C VAL A 10 -64.80 1.06 14.44
N LYS A 11 -65.34 1.50 15.58
CA LYS A 11 -64.67 1.53 16.88
C LYS A 11 -65.18 0.34 17.69
N GLU A 12 -64.29 -0.36 18.37
CA GLU A 12 -64.51 -0.76 19.75
C GLU A 12 -63.16 -0.95 20.46
N ALA A 13 -63.07 -0.33 21.63
CA ALA A 13 -61.96 -0.40 22.57
C ALA A 13 -62.31 -1.40 23.67
N VAL A 14 -61.33 -1.83 24.48
CA VAL A 14 -61.43 -1.89 25.97
C VAL A 14 -60.08 -2.32 26.60
N THR A 15 -59.55 -1.38 27.39
CA THR A 15 -58.77 -1.43 28.65
C THR A 15 -57.36 -2.05 28.77
N LEU A 16 -56.41 -1.11 28.91
CA LEU A 16 -55.40 -0.90 29.97
C LEU A 16 -55.24 -1.95 31.10
N GLY A 17 -53.97 -2.31 31.35
CA GLY A 17 -53.44 -2.78 32.63
C GLY A 17 -51.98 -2.35 32.78
N GLU A 18 -51.71 -1.50 33.79
CA GLU A 18 -50.39 -0.99 34.19
C GLU A 18 -49.64 -1.95 35.12
N GLY A 19 -48.30 -1.81 35.18
CA GLY A 19 -47.41 -2.33 36.24
C GLY A 19 -46.79 -3.70 35.90
N ASN A 20 -45.50 -3.98 36.05
CA ASN A 20 -44.53 -3.47 37.01
C ASN A 20 -43.10 -3.80 36.54
N ALA A 21 -42.12 -3.01 36.97
CA ALA A 21 -40.70 -3.23 36.72
C ALA A 21 -40.17 -4.46 37.48
N MET A 22 -39.30 -5.26 36.84
CA MET A 22 -38.32 -6.04 37.60
C MET A 22 -37.08 -6.35 36.75
N THR A 23 -36.02 -5.67 37.17
CA THR A 23 -34.60 -5.93 37.02
C THR A 23 -34.24 -7.42 36.93
N ALA A 24 -33.49 -7.81 35.90
CA ALA A 24 -32.64 -8.99 35.95
C ALA A 24 -31.30 -8.64 35.30
N MET A 25 -30.35 -8.31 36.16
CA MET A 25 -28.92 -8.23 35.88
C MET A 25 -28.27 -9.56 36.33
N LEU A 26 -27.14 -9.90 35.68
CA LEU A 26 -26.11 -10.88 36.05
C LEU A 26 -26.38 -12.35 35.71
N ASP A 27 -25.61 -12.91 34.78
CA ASP A 27 -24.31 -13.54 35.06
C ASP A 27 -23.93 -14.45 33.89
N ASN A 28 -22.82 -14.16 33.23
CA ASN A 28 -22.10 -15.19 32.47
C ASN A 28 -20.60 -14.94 32.62
N SER A 29 -20.15 -15.02 33.87
CA SER A 29 -18.74 -15.12 34.22
C SER A 29 -18.29 -16.59 34.13
N ALA A 30 -17.67 -16.94 33.00
CA ALA A 30 -16.83 -18.13 32.90
C ALA A 30 -15.39 -17.66 32.60
N PRO A 31 -14.38 -18.10 33.38
CA PRO A 31 -13.04 -17.54 33.33
C PRO A 31 -12.36 -17.96 32.03
N ARG A 32 -11.99 -17.00 31.18
CA ARG A 32 -11.01 -17.24 30.11
C ARG A 32 -9.65 -17.32 30.78
N SER A 33 -9.09 -18.53 30.79
CA SER A 33 -7.78 -18.85 31.31
C SER A 33 -6.72 -17.89 30.74
N GLU A 34 -6.23 -17.00 31.59
CA GLU A 34 -4.90 -16.44 31.44
C GLU A 34 -3.87 -17.57 31.61
N ALA A 35 -2.79 -17.49 30.82
CA ALA A 35 -1.65 -18.42 30.77
C ALA A 35 -1.83 -19.70 29.93
N ALA A 36 -1.81 -19.56 28.59
CA ALA A 36 -1.09 -20.46 27.67
C ALA A 36 -1.21 -20.00 26.20
N THR A 37 -0.56 -18.88 25.84
CA THR A 37 -0.15 -18.58 24.44
C THR A 37 0.83 -17.41 24.44
N SER A 38 1.99 -17.61 25.06
CA SER A 38 3.19 -16.93 24.61
C SER A 38 3.94 -17.94 23.72
N VAL A 39 4.54 -17.46 22.63
CA VAL A 39 5.21 -18.24 21.56
C VAL A 39 4.29 -18.75 20.43
N ALA A 40 3.70 -17.83 19.63
CA ALA A 40 3.41 -17.99 18.18
C ALA A 40 2.60 -16.81 17.63
N ASN A 41 3.23 -15.66 17.37
CA ASN A 41 2.60 -14.60 16.56
C ASN A 41 3.63 -13.64 15.94
N ALA A 42 4.83 -14.13 15.61
CA ALA A 42 5.65 -13.41 14.65
C ALA A 42 4.97 -13.60 13.28
N ALA A 43 4.27 -12.57 12.80
CA ALA A 43 3.75 -12.58 11.44
C ALA A 43 4.91 -12.87 10.49
N ALA A 44 4.72 -13.81 9.55
CA ALA A 44 5.73 -14.11 8.55
C ALA A 44 6.16 -12.81 7.85
N PRO A 45 7.48 -12.60 7.64
CA PRO A 45 7.95 -11.38 7.02
C PRO A 45 7.39 -11.25 5.59
N VAL A 46 7.03 -10.03 5.21
CA VAL A 46 6.46 -9.73 3.88
C VAL A 46 7.49 -10.04 2.79
N ILE A 47 8.75 -9.69 3.07
CA ILE A 47 9.92 -9.93 2.24
C ILE A 47 11.07 -10.27 3.18
N GLU A 48 11.78 -11.36 2.89
CA GLU A 48 12.96 -11.78 3.65
C GLU A 48 13.97 -12.46 2.72
N TRP A 49 15.25 -12.14 2.88
CA TRP A 49 16.33 -12.91 2.26
C TRP A 49 16.87 -13.96 3.23
N VAL A 50 16.89 -15.22 2.82
CA VAL A 50 17.40 -16.32 3.63
C VAL A 50 18.71 -16.84 3.03
N GLY A 51 19.80 -16.79 3.81
CA GLY A 51 21.12 -17.27 3.43
C GLY A 51 22.06 -16.18 2.89
N GLU A 52 23.16 -16.59 2.25
CA GLU A 52 24.12 -15.70 1.61
C GLU A 52 23.88 -15.66 0.09
N THR A 53 24.91 -15.62 -0.74
CA THR A 53 24.76 -15.55 -2.21
C THR A 53 24.11 -16.79 -2.82
N ASP A 54 24.08 -17.91 -2.11
CA ASP A 54 23.37 -19.15 -2.46
C ASP A 54 21.96 -19.23 -1.83
N GLY A 55 21.53 -18.15 -1.19
CA GLY A 55 20.22 -18.01 -0.56
C GLY A 55 19.06 -17.81 -1.52
N CYS A 56 17.88 -17.56 -0.95
CA CYS A 56 16.64 -17.35 -1.68
C CYS A 56 15.80 -16.23 -1.07
N LEU A 57 14.87 -15.71 -1.87
CA LEU A 57 13.92 -14.69 -1.46
C LEU A 57 12.63 -15.33 -0.97
N TRP A 58 12.23 -15.06 0.26
CA TRP A 58 10.95 -15.47 0.83
C TRP A 58 9.97 -14.31 0.75
N LEU A 59 8.76 -14.57 0.26
CA LEU A 59 7.70 -13.58 0.11
C LEU A 59 6.40 -14.08 0.71
N LEU A 60 5.70 -13.22 1.44
CA LEU A 60 4.30 -13.48 1.79
C LEU A 60 3.44 -13.41 0.53
N ASP A 61 2.67 -14.47 0.24
CA ASP A 61 1.74 -14.49 -0.88
C ASP A 61 0.49 -13.66 -0.56
N GLN A 62 0.51 -12.39 -0.99
CA GLN A 62 -0.59 -11.47 -0.75
C GLN A 62 -1.87 -11.81 -1.54
N THR A 63 -1.81 -12.72 -2.52
CA THR A 63 -3.01 -13.14 -3.27
C THR A 63 -3.94 -14.00 -2.44
N LEU A 64 -3.42 -14.63 -1.38
CA LEU A 64 -4.17 -15.53 -0.50
C LEU A 64 -4.77 -14.82 0.73
N LEU A 65 -4.32 -13.59 1.01
CA LEU A 65 -4.90 -12.76 2.06
C LEU A 65 -6.33 -12.31 1.69
N PRO A 66 -7.23 -12.19 2.68
CA PRO A 66 -7.01 -12.31 4.12
C PRO A 66 -7.16 -13.74 4.68
N SER A 67 -7.55 -14.71 3.84
CA SER A 67 -7.99 -16.04 4.27
C SER A 67 -6.84 -16.96 4.67
N GLU A 68 -5.68 -16.84 4.03
CA GLU A 68 -4.52 -17.69 4.30
C GLU A 68 -3.25 -16.83 4.32
N THR A 69 -2.37 -17.11 5.29
CA THR A 69 -1.04 -16.49 5.40
C THR A 69 -0.01 -17.55 5.02
N LYS A 70 0.56 -17.41 3.82
CA LYS A 70 1.50 -18.39 3.27
C LYS A 70 2.72 -17.70 2.67
N THR A 71 3.90 -18.19 3.01
CA THR A 71 5.15 -17.75 2.41
C THR A 71 5.49 -18.61 1.21
N ILE A 72 6.01 -17.99 0.15
CA ILE A 72 6.58 -18.65 -1.02
C ILE A 72 8.09 -18.42 -1.07
N GLU A 73 8.82 -19.44 -1.51
CA GLU A 73 10.25 -19.37 -1.77
C GLU A 73 10.50 -19.07 -3.26
N CYS A 74 11.26 -18.02 -3.52
CA CYS A 74 11.71 -17.62 -4.86
C CYS A 74 13.22 -17.88 -4.98
N GLY A 75 13.56 -19.02 -5.57
CA GLY A 75 14.94 -19.47 -5.83
C GLY A 75 15.40 -19.25 -7.27
N SER A 76 14.57 -18.67 -8.14
CA SER A 76 14.88 -18.31 -9.53
C SER A 76 14.38 -16.91 -9.89
N VAL A 77 14.97 -16.28 -10.91
CA VAL A 77 14.50 -14.97 -11.42
C VAL A 77 13.08 -15.08 -12.00
N GLU A 78 12.75 -16.22 -12.61
CA GLU A 78 11.43 -16.52 -13.16
C GLU A 78 10.36 -16.51 -12.06
N GLN A 79 10.64 -17.09 -10.89
CA GLN A 79 9.73 -17.05 -9.74
C GLN A 79 9.53 -15.63 -9.19
N VAL A 80 10.61 -14.82 -9.12
CA VAL A 80 10.49 -13.42 -8.68
C VAL A 80 9.65 -12.60 -9.67
N VAL A 81 9.87 -12.77 -10.97
CA VAL A 81 9.08 -12.13 -12.03
C VAL A 81 7.61 -12.55 -11.96
N GLU A 82 7.33 -13.83 -11.74
CA GLU A 82 5.97 -14.33 -11.55
C GLU A 82 5.32 -13.71 -10.31
N ALA A 83 6.02 -13.68 -9.18
CA ALA A 83 5.50 -13.13 -7.93
C ALA A 83 5.14 -11.63 -8.05
N ILE A 84 5.93 -10.85 -8.80
CA ILE A 84 5.65 -9.45 -9.08
C ILE A 84 4.45 -9.30 -10.03
N ARG A 85 4.38 -10.08 -11.12
CA ARG A 85 3.32 -10.01 -12.13
C ARG A 85 1.95 -10.44 -11.59
N SER A 86 1.93 -11.53 -10.83
CA SER A 86 0.72 -12.10 -10.23
C SER A 86 0.27 -11.36 -8.95
N LEU A 87 1.00 -10.33 -8.54
CA LEU A 87 0.74 -9.53 -7.34
C LEU A 87 0.85 -10.32 -6.02
N ARG A 88 1.64 -11.40 -5.99
CA ARG A 88 2.04 -12.05 -4.72
C ARG A 88 2.86 -11.10 -3.87
N VAL A 89 3.77 -10.35 -4.50
CA VAL A 89 4.39 -9.16 -3.93
C VAL A 89 3.89 -7.92 -4.67
N ARG A 90 3.51 -6.89 -3.91
CA ARG A 90 3.02 -5.64 -4.46
C ARG A 90 3.31 -4.47 -3.51
N GLY A 91 3.08 -3.26 -4.00
CA GLY A 91 3.51 -2.02 -3.35
C GLY A 91 4.83 -1.56 -3.95
N ALA A 92 4.93 -0.27 -4.30
CA ALA A 92 6.07 0.22 -5.07
C ALA A 92 7.42 -0.09 -4.38
N PRO A 93 7.60 0.16 -3.06
CA PRO A 93 8.86 -0.17 -2.40
C PRO A 93 9.13 -1.69 -2.30
N ALA A 94 8.13 -2.49 -1.92
CA ALA A 94 8.25 -3.95 -1.84
C ALA A 94 8.68 -4.58 -3.18
N ILE A 95 8.13 -4.09 -4.30
CA ILE A 95 8.52 -4.52 -5.64
C ILE A 95 9.99 -4.18 -5.93
N GLY A 96 10.46 -2.99 -5.53
CA GLY A 96 11.86 -2.60 -5.68
C GLY A 96 12.82 -3.53 -4.91
N VAL A 97 12.50 -3.83 -3.66
CA VAL A 97 13.28 -4.76 -2.82
C VAL A 97 13.29 -6.17 -3.43
N ALA A 98 12.13 -6.68 -3.84
CA ALA A 98 12.01 -7.99 -4.48
C ALA A 98 12.82 -8.05 -5.79
N ALA A 99 12.79 -7.00 -6.61
CA ALA A 99 13.58 -6.91 -7.83
C ALA A 99 15.10 -6.90 -7.54
N ALA A 100 15.55 -6.19 -6.51
CA ALA A 100 16.95 -6.18 -6.11
C ALA A 100 17.44 -7.59 -5.72
N TYR A 101 16.66 -8.31 -4.91
CA TYR A 101 16.97 -9.71 -4.59
C TYR A 101 16.84 -10.64 -5.80
N GLY A 102 15.90 -10.37 -6.71
CA GLY A 102 15.76 -11.10 -7.97
C GLY A 102 17.02 -11.05 -8.84
N VAL A 103 17.78 -9.93 -8.80
CA VAL A 103 19.08 -9.83 -9.48
C VAL A 103 20.07 -10.84 -8.90
N VAL A 104 20.16 -10.93 -7.57
CA VAL A 104 21.05 -11.86 -6.87
C VAL A 104 20.70 -13.30 -7.25
N VAL A 105 19.42 -13.67 -7.12
CA VAL A 105 18.91 -15.01 -7.44
C VAL A 105 19.23 -15.39 -8.89
N GLY A 106 18.99 -14.47 -9.84
CA GLY A 106 19.21 -14.72 -11.27
C GLY A 106 20.69 -14.90 -11.66
N LEU A 107 21.62 -14.48 -10.82
CA LEU A 107 23.07 -14.50 -11.08
C LEU A 107 23.83 -15.62 -10.37
N ARG A 108 23.17 -16.37 -9.48
CA ARG A 108 23.81 -17.40 -8.65
C ARG A 108 24.64 -18.38 -9.45
N GLU A 109 24.07 -18.94 -10.52
CA GLU A 109 24.75 -19.92 -11.38
C GLU A 109 25.91 -19.30 -12.17
N ALA A 110 25.82 -18.00 -12.48
CA ALA A 110 26.85 -17.27 -13.21
C ALA A 110 28.03 -16.85 -12.32
N ALA A 111 27.96 -17.01 -11.00
CA ALA A 111 29.01 -16.62 -10.06
C ALA A 111 30.35 -17.34 -10.26
N THR A 112 30.33 -18.51 -10.91
CA THR A 112 31.52 -19.31 -11.25
C THR A 112 31.91 -19.21 -12.74
N ALA A 113 31.13 -18.49 -13.54
CA ALA A 113 31.38 -18.31 -14.95
C ALA A 113 32.52 -17.29 -15.19
N ASP A 114 32.97 -17.19 -16.45
CA ASP A 114 33.83 -16.09 -16.85
C ASP A 114 33.08 -14.75 -16.80
N ARG A 115 33.83 -13.65 -16.81
CA ARG A 115 33.29 -12.30 -16.65
C ARG A 115 32.32 -11.90 -17.76
N ALA A 116 32.56 -12.34 -18.99
CA ALA A 116 31.71 -11.99 -20.12
C ALA A 116 30.32 -12.61 -19.96
N LYS A 117 30.26 -13.90 -19.60
CA LYS A 117 29.01 -14.63 -19.34
C LYS A 117 28.25 -14.08 -18.13
N PHE A 118 28.97 -13.69 -17.06
CA PHE A 118 28.33 -13.05 -15.91
C PHE A 118 27.64 -11.75 -16.30
N ASN A 119 28.31 -10.90 -17.09
CA ASN A 119 27.76 -9.61 -17.52
C ASN A 119 26.57 -9.79 -18.48
N GLU A 120 26.64 -10.78 -19.38
CA GLU A 120 25.52 -11.14 -20.26
C GLU A 120 24.30 -11.59 -19.43
N ARG A 121 24.52 -12.49 -18.45
CA ARG A 121 23.44 -12.94 -17.57
C ARG A 121 22.84 -11.80 -16.75
N LEU A 122 23.68 -10.89 -16.21
CA LEU A 122 23.24 -9.70 -15.49
C LEU A 122 22.30 -8.85 -16.35
N HIS A 123 22.69 -8.62 -17.61
CA HIS A 123 21.87 -7.84 -18.54
C HIS A 123 20.50 -8.49 -18.77
N VAL A 124 20.48 -9.80 -19.02
CA VAL A 124 19.25 -10.57 -19.23
C VAL A 124 18.35 -10.55 -17.99
N VAL A 125 18.91 -10.77 -16.79
CA VAL A 125 18.17 -10.78 -15.52
C VAL A 125 17.53 -9.43 -15.24
N ILE A 126 18.27 -8.33 -15.42
CA ILE A 126 17.74 -6.98 -15.25
C ILE A 126 16.59 -6.72 -16.24
N GLN A 127 16.72 -7.14 -17.50
CA GLN A 127 15.65 -6.99 -18.50
C GLN A 127 14.39 -7.79 -18.14
N GLN A 128 14.54 -9.03 -17.68
CA GLN A 128 13.41 -9.87 -17.26
C GLN A 128 12.64 -9.22 -16.10
N LEU A 129 13.35 -8.70 -15.10
CA LEU A 129 12.76 -8.01 -13.95
C LEU A 129 12.11 -6.68 -14.36
N ALA A 130 12.77 -5.87 -15.21
CA ALA A 130 12.22 -4.63 -15.76
C ALA A 130 10.89 -4.84 -16.50
N ALA A 131 10.79 -5.92 -17.26
CA ALA A 131 9.59 -6.30 -18.01
C ALA A 131 8.46 -6.88 -17.14
N SER A 132 8.66 -7.05 -15.83
CA SER A 132 7.62 -7.55 -14.94
C SER A 132 6.49 -6.53 -14.78
N ARG A 133 6.82 -5.25 -14.54
CA ARG A 133 5.87 -4.12 -14.42
C ARG A 133 6.52 -2.81 -14.91
N PRO A 134 6.42 -2.46 -16.20
CA PRO A 134 7.14 -1.33 -16.82
C PRO A 134 6.81 0.06 -16.27
N THR A 135 5.73 0.20 -15.52
CA THR A 135 5.28 1.47 -14.91
C THR A 135 5.72 1.63 -13.44
N ALA A 136 6.35 0.62 -12.83
CA ALA A 136 6.75 0.66 -11.42
C ALA A 136 8.09 1.40 -11.22
N VAL A 137 8.07 2.68 -10.84
CA VAL A 137 9.29 3.51 -10.73
C VAL A 137 10.32 2.94 -9.74
N ASN A 138 9.87 2.47 -8.57
CA ASN A 138 10.75 1.86 -7.56
C ASN A 138 11.45 0.58 -8.03
N LEU A 139 10.85 -0.15 -8.98
CA LEU A 139 11.48 -1.30 -9.61
C LEU A 139 12.71 -0.86 -10.41
N PHE A 140 12.55 0.15 -11.27
CA PHE A 140 13.67 0.68 -12.06
C PHE A 140 14.73 1.34 -11.20
N TRP A 141 14.33 2.06 -10.15
CA TRP A 141 15.25 2.63 -9.17
C TRP A 141 16.15 1.55 -8.52
N ALA A 142 15.56 0.44 -8.07
CA ALA A 142 16.31 -0.64 -7.46
C ALA A 142 17.23 -1.36 -8.47
N LEU A 143 16.75 -1.60 -9.70
CA LEU A 143 17.56 -2.22 -10.76
C LEU A 143 18.71 -1.31 -11.21
N ASP A 144 18.52 0.00 -11.25
CA ASP A 144 19.57 0.96 -11.56
C ASP A 144 20.67 0.98 -10.47
N ARG A 145 20.30 0.90 -9.20
CA ARG A 145 21.26 0.74 -8.09
C ARG A 145 22.09 -0.54 -8.26
N GLN A 146 21.44 -1.66 -8.54
CA GLN A 146 22.13 -2.94 -8.79
C GLN A 146 23.09 -2.85 -9.99
N ARG A 147 22.66 -2.20 -11.09
CA ARG A 147 23.52 -1.96 -12.26
C ARG A 147 24.77 -1.13 -11.88
N LYS A 148 24.59 -0.03 -11.15
CA LYS A 148 25.69 0.83 -10.70
C LYS A 148 26.68 0.09 -9.81
N VAL A 149 26.22 -0.82 -8.96
CA VAL A 149 27.10 -1.68 -8.15
C VAL A 149 27.92 -2.61 -9.06
N ALA A 150 27.28 -3.29 -10.01
CA ALA A 150 27.99 -4.14 -10.96
C ALA A 150 29.06 -3.38 -11.77
N GLU A 151 28.74 -2.16 -12.23
CA GLU A 151 29.65 -1.28 -12.95
C GLU A 151 30.86 -0.85 -12.10
N ARG A 152 30.63 -0.45 -10.84
CA ARG A 152 31.70 -0.06 -9.92
C ARG A 152 32.58 -1.24 -9.50
N SER A 153 32.03 -2.44 -9.52
CA SER A 153 32.72 -3.69 -9.19
C SER A 153 33.28 -4.40 -10.42
N ALA A 154 33.44 -3.72 -11.57
CA ALA A 154 33.85 -4.31 -12.84
C ALA A 154 35.21 -5.03 -12.82
N THR A 155 36.11 -4.68 -11.89
CA THR A 155 37.43 -5.33 -11.73
C THR A 155 37.43 -6.54 -10.79
N MET A 156 36.32 -6.81 -10.09
CA MET A 156 36.20 -7.90 -9.12
C MET A 156 35.89 -9.25 -9.80
N SER A 157 36.03 -10.36 -9.06
CA SER A 157 35.56 -11.66 -9.55
C SER A 157 34.03 -11.69 -9.64
N PRO A 158 33.41 -12.51 -10.51
CA PRO A 158 31.95 -12.68 -10.55
C PRO A 158 31.33 -13.03 -9.19
N ALA A 159 31.98 -13.88 -8.40
CA ALA A 159 31.56 -14.22 -7.04
C ALA A 159 31.55 -13.00 -6.10
N ASP A 160 32.56 -12.14 -6.17
CA ASP A 160 32.61 -10.96 -5.32
C ASP A 160 31.67 -9.84 -5.81
N VAL A 161 31.38 -9.76 -7.11
CA VAL A 161 30.30 -8.90 -7.61
C VAL A 161 28.95 -9.39 -7.09
N LEU A 162 28.68 -10.70 -7.09
CA LEU A 162 27.43 -11.24 -6.54
C LEU A 162 27.27 -10.90 -5.05
N LYS A 163 28.34 -10.98 -4.26
CA LYS A 163 28.33 -10.53 -2.85
C LYS A 163 28.02 -9.03 -2.72
N ALA A 164 28.60 -8.19 -3.58
CA ALA A 164 28.32 -6.76 -3.58
C ALA A 164 26.86 -6.45 -3.95
N LEU A 165 26.29 -7.16 -4.93
CA LEU A 165 24.88 -7.04 -5.33
C LEU A 165 23.94 -7.46 -4.20
N LEU A 166 24.26 -8.53 -3.47
CA LEU A 166 23.51 -8.95 -2.29
C LEU A 166 23.59 -7.91 -1.16
N ALA A 167 24.78 -7.37 -0.90
CA ALA A 167 24.93 -6.30 0.08
C ALA A 167 24.09 -5.08 -0.28
N GLU A 168 24.03 -4.70 -1.56
CA GLU A 168 23.19 -3.60 -2.04
C GLU A 168 21.68 -3.92 -1.92
N ALA A 169 21.26 -5.16 -2.21
CA ALA A 169 19.86 -5.56 -2.05
C ALA A 169 19.42 -5.48 -0.58
N ARG A 170 20.27 -5.95 0.34
CA ARG A 170 20.07 -5.79 1.79
C ARG A 170 20.05 -4.31 2.21
N ALA A 171 20.93 -3.48 1.63
CA ALA A 171 20.94 -2.05 1.90
C ALA A 171 19.63 -1.37 1.45
N ILE A 172 19.13 -1.68 0.25
CA ILE A 172 17.83 -1.19 -0.25
C ILE A 172 16.70 -1.55 0.72
N GLU A 173 16.66 -2.80 1.23
CA GLU A 173 15.65 -3.22 2.20
C GLU A 173 15.75 -2.45 3.53
N VAL A 174 16.96 -2.33 4.09
CA VAL A 174 17.20 -1.62 5.35
C VAL A 174 16.86 -0.14 5.23
N GLU A 175 17.26 0.50 4.12
CA GLU A 175 16.92 1.88 3.82
C GLU A 175 15.41 2.06 3.70
N ASP A 176 14.69 1.14 3.05
CA ASP A 176 13.22 1.21 2.95
C ASP A 176 12.54 1.13 4.32
N ARG A 177 13.01 0.23 5.21
CA ARG A 177 12.53 0.17 6.61
C ARG A 177 12.76 1.49 7.34
N ALA A 178 13.93 2.10 7.17
CA ALA A 178 14.27 3.38 7.78
C ALA A 178 13.40 4.53 7.21
N MET A 179 13.16 4.54 5.89
CA MET A 179 12.27 5.50 5.23
C MET A 179 10.85 5.39 5.76
N CYS A 180 10.30 4.17 5.85
CA CYS A 180 8.97 3.91 6.42
C CYS A 180 8.84 4.47 7.85
N SER A 181 9.83 4.19 8.71
CA SER A 181 9.85 4.70 10.08
C SER A 181 9.89 6.23 10.15
N ALA A 182 10.71 6.86 9.32
CA ALA A 182 10.82 8.32 9.27
C ALA A 182 9.53 8.98 8.75
N ILE A 183 8.93 8.45 7.68
CA ILE A 183 7.61 8.88 7.17
C ILE A 183 6.57 8.79 8.28
N GLY A 184 6.54 7.66 9.00
CA GLY A 184 5.62 7.46 10.12
C GLY A 184 5.77 8.54 11.20
N ARG A 185 7.00 8.82 11.63
CA ARG A 185 7.29 9.86 12.64
C ARG A 185 6.85 11.25 12.19
N HIS A 186 7.25 11.67 10.98
CA HIS A 186 6.91 13.00 10.46
C HIS A 186 5.40 13.18 10.26
N GLY A 187 4.72 12.12 9.81
CA GLY A 187 3.26 12.17 9.60
C GLY A 187 2.46 12.08 10.89
N ALA A 188 2.95 11.38 11.92
CA ALA A 188 2.22 11.19 13.17
C ALA A 188 1.95 12.51 13.90
N GLU A 189 2.76 13.54 13.66
CA GLU A 189 2.57 14.90 14.19
C GLU A 189 1.34 15.61 13.58
N LEU A 190 0.87 15.18 12.40
CA LEU A 190 -0.28 15.76 11.71
C LEU A 190 -1.64 15.23 12.21
N LEU A 191 -1.63 14.18 13.03
CA LEU A 191 -2.83 13.55 13.58
C LEU A 191 -3.02 13.95 15.04
N GLU A 192 -4.26 14.14 15.49
CA GLU A 192 -4.60 14.42 16.88
C GLU A 192 -5.08 13.16 17.63
N ASP A 193 -5.09 13.22 18.96
CA ASP A 193 -5.69 12.15 19.76
C ASP A 193 -7.20 12.06 19.52
N GLY A 194 -7.71 10.87 19.24
CA GLY A 194 -9.13 10.63 18.96
C GLY A 194 -9.53 10.74 17.48
N ASP A 195 -8.58 11.08 16.59
CA ASP A 195 -8.81 11.19 15.15
C ASP A 195 -9.26 9.88 14.50
N ALA A 196 -10.08 10.05 13.48
CA ALA A 196 -10.38 9.03 12.50
C ALA A 196 -9.78 9.42 11.15
N VAL A 197 -9.04 8.50 10.53
CA VAL A 197 -8.38 8.74 9.25
C VAL A 197 -9.01 7.85 8.17
N LEU A 198 -9.33 8.43 7.03
CA LEU A 198 -9.68 7.66 5.84
C LEU A 198 -8.41 7.30 5.06
N THR A 199 -8.30 6.07 4.59
CA THR A 199 -7.23 5.64 3.69
C THR A 199 -7.79 4.85 2.53
N HIS A 200 -7.02 4.81 1.44
CA HIS A 200 -7.38 4.19 0.18
C HIS A 200 -6.26 3.26 -0.29
N CYS A 201 -6.61 2.10 -0.84
CA CYS A 201 -5.68 1.01 -1.16
C CYS A 201 -4.98 0.42 0.08
N ASN A 202 -3.75 -0.02 -0.10
CA ASN A 202 -2.88 -0.54 0.94
C ASN A 202 -1.47 0.00 0.72
N ALA A 203 -1.11 0.99 1.53
CA ALA A 203 0.20 1.60 1.66
C ALA A 203 0.76 1.34 3.08
N GLY A 204 0.68 0.07 3.47
CA GLY A 204 1.07 -0.44 4.78
C GLY A 204 2.29 -1.34 4.72
N ALA A 205 2.50 -2.14 5.76
CA ALA A 205 3.66 -3.02 5.87
C ALA A 205 3.71 -4.06 4.75
N LEU A 206 2.56 -4.46 4.22
CA LEU A 206 2.46 -5.38 3.09
C LEU A 206 2.97 -4.76 1.77
N ALA A 207 3.07 -3.43 1.69
CA ALA A 207 3.49 -2.72 0.49
C ALA A 207 4.98 -2.30 0.49
N THR A 208 5.70 -2.56 1.59
CA THR A 208 7.09 -2.13 1.79
C THR A 208 7.90 -3.22 2.51
N ALA A 209 9.17 -2.98 2.80
CA ALA A 209 9.96 -3.81 3.71
C ALA A 209 9.76 -3.43 5.19
N GLY A 210 9.20 -2.24 5.47
CA GLY A 210 8.95 -1.72 6.81
C GLY A 210 7.48 -1.71 7.21
N ASP A 211 7.09 -0.70 8.00
CA ASP A 211 5.71 -0.52 8.49
C ASP A 211 4.77 0.16 7.47
N GLY A 212 5.22 0.35 6.24
CA GLY A 212 4.49 1.06 5.20
C GLY A 212 4.79 2.55 5.11
N THR A 213 3.91 3.29 4.42
CA THR A 213 4.00 4.75 4.33
C THR A 213 2.78 5.39 4.99
N ALA A 214 1.62 5.34 4.37
CA ALA A 214 0.38 5.90 4.92
C ALA A 214 -0.01 5.21 6.24
N LEU A 215 0.12 3.88 6.32
CA LEU A 215 -0.18 3.18 7.57
C LEU A 215 0.94 3.32 8.59
N ALA A 216 2.20 3.58 8.19
CA ALA A 216 3.27 3.89 9.14
C ALA A 216 2.97 5.17 9.93
N VAL A 217 2.30 6.16 9.33
CA VAL A 217 1.81 7.35 10.04
C VAL A 217 0.81 6.97 11.12
N ILE A 218 -0.14 6.09 10.80
CA ILE A 218 -1.15 5.59 11.74
C ILE A 218 -0.48 4.79 12.87
N TYR A 219 0.42 3.86 12.52
CA TYR A 219 1.14 3.04 13.52
C TYR A 219 2.01 3.89 14.45
N ALA A 220 2.72 4.89 13.92
CA ALA A 220 3.51 5.81 14.72
C ALA A 220 2.64 6.68 15.65
N ALA A 221 1.49 7.17 15.17
CA ALA A 221 0.54 7.91 16.00
C ALA A 221 0.01 7.05 17.17
N VAL A 222 -0.37 5.80 16.90
CA VAL A 222 -0.80 4.84 17.94
C VAL A 222 0.33 4.52 18.91
N ALA A 223 1.55 4.29 18.42
CA ALA A 223 2.73 4.06 19.27
C ALA A 223 3.05 5.26 20.17
N ASN A 224 2.74 6.49 19.73
CA ASN A 224 2.82 7.71 20.53
C ASN A 224 1.65 7.88 21.53
N GLY A 225 0.79 6.87 21.69
CA GLY A 225 -0.32 6.87 22.64
C GLY A 225 -1.62 7.49 22.13
N LYS A 226 -1.69 7.93 20.85
CA LYS A 226 -2.91 8.51 20.28
C LYS A 226 -3.93 7.42 19.97
N LYS A 227 -5.19 7.69 20.29
CA LYS A 227 -6.34 6.84 19.95
C LYS A 227 -6.78 7.14 18.52
N ILE A 228 -6.18 6.44 17.55
CA ILE A 228 -6.52 6.55 16.13
C ILE A 228 -7.47 5.43 15.71
N ARG A 229 -8.47 5.75 14.89
CA ARG A 229 -9.29 4.77 14.16
C ARG A 229 -9.21 5.00 12.66
N VAL A 230 -9.43 3.96 11.88
CA VAL A 230 -9.26 4.01 10.42
C VAL A 230 -10.58 3.66 9.71
N PHE A 231 -10.93 4.45 8.70
CA PHE A 231 -11.87 4.06 7.66
C PHE A 231 -11.06 3.64 6.43
N ALA A 232 -11.16 2.37 6.04
CA ALA A 232 -10.46 1.84 4.87
C ALA A 232 -11.48 1.65 3.75
N ASP A 233 -11.31 2.38 2.65
CA ASP A 233 -12.01 2.10 1.40
C ASP A 233 -11.64 0.70 0.93
N GLU A 234 -12.60 -0.14 0.55
CA GLU A 234 -12.32 -1.52 0.14
C GLU A 234 -11.37 -1.59 -1.07
N THR A 235 -11.39 -0.56 -1.92
CA THR A 235 -10.51 -0.33 -3.06
C THR A 235 -10.76 -1.32 -4.20
N ARG A 236 -11.89 -1.17 -4.91
CA ARG A 236 -12.14 -1.94 -6.13
C ARG A 236 -11.14 -1.57 -7.25
N PRO A 237 -10.87 -2.48 -8.20
CA PRO A 237 -11.47 -3.81 -8.32
C PRO A 237 -10.80 -4.91 -7.48
N LEU A 238 -9.55 -4.72 -7.05
CA LEU A 238 -8.72 -5.78 -6.44
C LEU A 238 -8.86 -5.92 -4.92
N LEU A 239 -9.63 -5.02 -4.30
CA LEU A 239 -10.05 -5.08 -2.91
C LEU A 239 -8.88 -4.99 -1.91
N GLN A 240 -7.87 -4.17 -2.22
CA GLN A 240 -6.68 -4.06 -1.38
C GLN A 240 -6.99 -3.53 0.03
N GLY A 241 -7.91 -2.58 0.15
CA GLY A 241 -8.22 -1.99 1.44
C GLY A 241 -8.95 -2.97 2.35
N SER A 242 -9.88 -3.76 1.80
CA SER A 242 -10.60 -4.78 2.59
C SER A 242 -9.75 -6.03 2.85
N ARG A 243 -8.95 -6.49 1.87
CA ARG A 243 -8.16 -7.73 2.00
C ARG A 243 -6.84 -7.55 2.75
N LEU A 244 -6.19 -6.40 2.59
CA LEU A 244 -4.81 -6.19 3.04
C LEU A 244 -4.75 -5.15 4.15
N THR A 245 -5.25 -3.94 3.91
CA THR A 245 -5.22 -2.85 4.91
C THR A 245 -6.00 -3.23 6.18
N ALA A 246 -7.23 -3.70 6.03
CA ALA A 246 -8.02 -4.14 7.19
C ALA A 246 -7.38 -5.35 7.91
N TRP A 247 -6.74 -6.25 7.16
CA TRP A 247 -6.05 -7.41 7.72
C TRP A 247 -4.85 -6.99 8.58
N GLU A 248 -3.96 -6.11 8.09
CA GLU A 248 -2.77 -5.71 8.85
C GLU A 248 -3.10 -4.78 10.03
N LEU A 249 -4.07 -3.87 9.87
CA LEU A 249 -4.52 -2.98 10.95
C LEU A 249 -5.16 -3.78 12.10
N SER A 250 -6.05 -4.72 11.78
CA SER A 250 -6.72 -5.53 12.80
C SER A 250 -5.75 -6.43 13.57
N ARG A 251 -4.75 -7.01 12.89
CA ARG A 251 -3.68 -7.80 13.52
C ARG A 251 -2.81 -6.99 14.47
N ARG A 252 -2.68 -5.69 14.24
CA ARG A 252 -1.94 -4.74 15.09
C ARG A 252 -2.83 -4.02 16.12
N GLY A 253 -4.10 -4.41 16.24
CA GLY A 253 -5.02 -3.85 17.21
C GLY A 253 -5.49 -2.42 16.91
N VAL A 254 -5.28 -1.92 15.68
CA VAL A 254 -5.78 -0.61 15.25
C VAL A 254 -7.24 -0.74 14.82
N PRO A 255 -8.19 -0.01 15.45
CA PRO A 255 -9.60 -0.07 15.06
C PRO A 255 -9.78 0.35 13.61
N VAL A 256 -10.35 -0.54 12.79
CA VAL A 256 -10.60 -0.31 11.36
C VAL A 256 -12.05 -0.61 11.01
N THR A 257 -12.66 0.28 10.22
CA THR A 257 -13.97 0.09 9.59
C THR A 257 -13.78 0.07 8.08
N VAL A 258 -14.13 -1.04 7.43
CA VAL A 258 -14.09 -1.14 5.96
C VAL A 258 -15.38 -0.54 5.39
N ILE A 259 -15.26 0.25 4.33
CA ILE A 259 -16.38 0.84 3.60
C ILE A 259 -16.24 0.55 2.10
N CYS A 260 -17.35 0.51 1.36
CA CYS A 260 -17.27 0.57 -0.09
C CYS A 260 -16.75 1.95 -0.52
N ASP A 261 -16.03 2.02 -1.63
CA ASP A 261 -15.41 3.26 -2.12
C ASP A 261 -16.43 4.41 -2.29
N SER A 262 -17.66 4.08 -2.69
CA SER A 262 -18.77 5.05 -2.87
C SER A 262 -19.31 5.64 -1.56
N MET A 263 -18.92 5.09 -0.40
CA MET A 263 -19.37 5.57 0.91
C MET A 263 -18.45 6.66 1.48
N ALA A 264 -17.27 6.89 0.90
CA ALA A 264 -16.31 7.89 1.38
C ALA A 264 -16.95 9.28 1.56
N ALA A 265 -17.75 9.73 0.58
CA ALA A 265 -18.46 11.01 0.66
C ALA A 265 -19.44 11.08 1.85
N THR A 266 -20.14 9.98 2.16
CA THR A 266 -21.06 9.92 3.31
C THR A 266 -20.31 9.97 4.63
N VAL A 267 -19.19 9.24 4.73
CA VAL A 267 -18.32 9.24 5.91
C VAL A 267 -17.75 10.65 6.17
N MET A 268 -17.27 11.32 5.12
CA MET A 268 -16.78 12.70 5.21
C MET A 268 -17.89 13.70 5.55
N ARG A 269 -19.06 13.61 4.91
CA ARG A 269 -20.22 14.48 5.19
C ARG A 269 -20.72 14.35 6.63
N GLN A 270 -20.67 13.14 7.18
CA GLN A 270 -21.02 12.87 8.58
C GLN A 270 -19.89 13.22 9.57
N ARG A 271 -18.78 13.78 9.09
CA ARG A 271 -17.59 14.15 9.89
C ARG A 271 -17.03 12.98 10.70
N LYS A 272 -17.15 11.77 10.17
CA LYS A 272 -16.63 10.56 10.82
C LYS A 272 -15.12 10.43 10.74
N VAL A 273 -14.48 11.23 9.87
CA VAL A 273 -13.04 11.30 9.65
C VAL A 273 -12.55 12.75 9.71
N GLN A 274 -11.31 12.94 10.13
CA GLN A 274 -10.64 14.22 10.36
C GLN A 274 -9.52 14.47 9.34
N ALA A 275 -8.99 13.42 8.72
CA ALA A 275 -7.98 13.51 7.67
C ALA A 275 -8.08 12.34 6.69
N VAL A 276 -7.48 12.53 5.52
CA VAL A 276 -7.21 11.45 4.56
C VAL A 276 -5.69 11.26 4.46
N ILE A 277 -5.22 10.01 4.49
CA ILE A 277 -3.82 9.67 4.21
C ILE A 277 -3.77 8.52 3.20
N VAL A 278 -3.07 8.73 2.09
CA VAL A 278 -2.86 7.73 1.03
C VAL A 278 -1.37 7.54 0.74
N GLY A 279 -1.03 6.45 0.06
CA GLY A 279 0.30 6.26 -0.52
C GLY A 279 0.46 6.95 -1.88
N ALA A 280 1.53 6.61 -2.59
CA ALA A 280 1.74 6.97 -3.99
C ALA A 280 2.46 5.84 -4.72
N ASP A 281 2.19 5.71 -6.02
CA ASP A 281 2.95 4.86 -6.94
C ASP A 281 3.99 5.67 -7.73
N ARG A 282 3.71 6.96 -8.00
CA ARG A 282 4.66 7.89 -8.65
C ARG A 282 4.27 9.34 -8.37
N ILE A 283 5.24 10.21 -8.13
CA ILE A 283 5.02 11.65 -7.92
C ILE A 283 5.86 12.44 -8.92
N ALA A 284 5.23 13.26 -9.76
CA ALA A 284 5.91 14.12 -10.73
C ALA A 284 6.59 15.32 -10.05
N ALA A 285 7.46 16.04 -10.77
CA ALA A 285 8.21 17.17 -10.24
C ALA A 285 7.34 18.33 -9.71
N ASN A 286 6.11 18.48 -10.20
CA ASN A 286 5.15 19.49 -9.71
C ASN A 286 4.35 19.03 -8.47
N GLY A 287 4.47 17.76 -8.06
CA GLY A 287 3.74 17.17 -6.95
C GLY A 287 2.47 16.41 -7.35
N ASP A 288 2.11 16.40 -8.63
CA ASP A 288 1.00 15.55 -9.09
C ASP A 288 1.33 14.10 -8.79
N THR A 289 0.38 13.44 -8.14
CA THR A 289 0.59 12.13 -7.53
C THR A 289 -0.29 11.10 -8.21
N ALA A 290 0.34 10.11 -8.85
CA ALA A 290 -0.36 8.91 -9.28
C ALA A 290 -0.45 7.91 -8.12
N ASN A 291 -1.66 7.42 -7.86
CA ASN A 291 -1.92 6.37 -6.88
C ASN A 291 -3.11 5.52 -7.35
N LYS A 292 -3.46 4.48 -6.59
CA LYS A 292 -4.56 3.56 -6.92
C LYS A 292 -5.85 4.30 -7.33
N ILE A 293 -6.48 3.84 -8.40
CA ILE A 293 -7.76 4.36 -8.91
C ILE A 293 -8.76 4.55 -7.76
N GLY A 294 -9.39 5.73 -7.70
CA GLY A 294 -10.21 6.19 -6.58
C GLY A 294 -9.53 7.28 -5.75
N THR A 295 -8.20 7.39 -5.76
CA THR A 295 -7.46 8.39 -4.98
C THR A 295 -7.85 9.82 -5.35
N TYR A 296 -7.93 10.12 -6.65
CA TYR A 296 -8.36 11.44 -7.14
C TYR A 296 -9.79 11.76 -6.67
N SER A 297 -10.69 10.77 -6.70
CA SER A 297 -12.07 10.95 -6.21
C SER A 297 -12.08 11.31 -4.72
N VAL A 298 -11.32 10.57 -3.90
CA VAL A 298 -11.18 10.85 -2.46
C VAL A 298 -10.59 12.24 -2.22
N ALA A 299 -9.61 12.68 -3.02
CA ALA A 299 -9.02 14.02 -2.91
C ALA A 299 -10.04 15.13 -3.21
N CYS A 300 -10.85 14.97 -4.27
CA CYS A 300 -11.96 15.89 -4.57
C CYS A 300 -12.98 15.96 -3.43
N LEU A 301 -13.34 14.81 -2.85
CA LEU A 301 -14.26 14.74 -1.71
C LEU A 301 -13.66 15.41 -0.45
N ALA A 302 -12.38 15.17 -0.17
CA ALA A 302 -11.67 15.80 0.95
C ALA A 302 -11.69 17.32 0.83
N LYS A 303 -11.34 17.87 -0.35
CA LYS A 303 -11.44 19.32 -0.63
C LYS A 303 -12.86 19.84 -0.45
N THR A 304 -13.86 19.12 -0.95
CA THR A 304 -15.30 19.48 -0.85
C THR A 304 -15.76 19.58 0.60
N HIS A 305 -15.24 18.72 1.48
CA HIS A 305 -15.60 18.66 2.89
C HIS A 305 -14.63 19.39 3.83
N GLY A 306 -13.60 20.06 3.29
CA GLY A 306 -12.62 20.81 4.08
C GLY A 306 -11.70 19.92 4.93
N LEU A 307 -11.45 18.68 4.50
CA LEU A 307 -10.54 17.75 5.17
C LEU A 307 -9.13 17.85 4.57
N PRO A 308 -8.06 17.79 5.40
CA PRO A 308 -6.71 17.68 4.89
C PRO A 308 -6.51 16.33 4.18
N PHE A 309 -5.86 16.39 3.02
CA PHE A 309 -5.51 15.25 2.20
C PHE A 309 -3.99 15.11 2.14
N TYR A 310 -3.45 14.06 2.73
CA TYR A 310 -2.02 13.81 2.81
C TYR A 310 -1.60 12.64 1.93
N VAL A 311 -0.47 12.79 1.26
CA VAL A 311 0.22 11.71 0.55
C VAL A 311 1.45 11.33 1.36
N ALA A 312 1.67 10.05 1.63
CA ALA A 312 2.85 9.54 2.33
C ALA A 312 3.67 8.65 1.38
N ALA A 313 4.88 9.09 1.02
CA ALA A 313 5.73 8.39 0.06
C ALA A 313 7.22 8.73 0.26
N PRO A 314 8.14 7.76 0.07
CA PRO A 314 9.57 8.02 0.14
C PRO A 314 10.06 8.80 -1.07
N SER A 315 11.22 9.46 -0.94
CA SER A 315 11.88 10.18 -2.05
C SER A 315 12.10 9.34 -3.31
N SER A 316 12.27 8.02 -3.17
CA SER A 316 12.42 7.07 -4.29
C SER A 316 11.16 6.94 -5.17
N THR A 317 10.00 7.45 -4.72
CA THR A 317 8.74 7.46 -5.47
C THR A 317 8.60 8.69 -6.38
N PHE A 318 9.46 9.70 -6.20
CA PHE A 318 9.45 10.90 -7.02
C PHE A 318 10.17 10.66 -8.35
N ASP A 319 9.49 10.97 -9.44
CA ASP A 319 10.02 10.96 -10.80
C ASP A 319 10.20 12.40 -11.27
N LEU A 320 11.35 12.99 -10.93
CA LEU A 320 11.66 14.39 -11.26
C LEU A 320 11.93 14.60 -12.76
N SER A 321 11.96 13.54 -13.56
CA SER A 321 12.05 13.65 -15.02
C SER A 321 10.72 14.06 -15.65
N LEU A 322 9.61 13.87 -14.93
CA LEU A 322 8.27 14.26 -15.35
C LEU A 322 7.92 15.62 -14.76
N THR A 323 7.53 16.56 -15.61
CA THR A 323 7.15 17.92 -15.22
C THR A 323 5.74 18.00 -14.63
N SER A 324 4.84 17.08 -15.00
CA SER A 324 3.46 17.02 -14.51
C SER A 324 2.91 15.59 -14.51
N GLY A 325 1.77 15.40 -13.84
CA GLY A 325 1.08 14.12 -13.77
C GLY A 325 0.52 13.63 -15.10
N GLU A 326 0.32 14.52 -16.08
CA GLU A 326 -0.14 14.17 -17.44
C GLU A 326 0.84 13.24 -18.19
N GLN A 327 2.12 13.28 -17.79
CA GLN A 327 3.17 12.44 -18.38
C GLN A 327 3.28 11.07 -17.71
N ILE A 328 2.52 10.81 -16.64
CA ILE A 328 2.53 9.53 -15.95
C ILE A 328 1.71 8.52 -16.76
N PRO A 329 2.32 7.43 -17.27
CA PRO A 329 1.57 6.40 -17.97
C PRO A 329 0.65 5.63 -17.01
N ILE A 330 -0.63 5.52 -17.37
CA ILE A 330 -1.62 4.80 -16.58
C ILE A 330 -1.78 3.38 -17.11
N GLU A 331 -1.53 2.40 -16.25
CA GLU A 331 -1.72 0.97 -16.54
C GLU A 331 -3.23 0.66 -16.64
N GLU A 332 -3.71 0.22 -17.80
CA GLU A 332 -5.04 -0.40 -17.94
C GLU A 332 -4.92 -1.91 -17.75
N ARG A 333 -5.79 -2.48 -16.91
CA ARG A 333 -5.72 -3.88 -16.50
C ARG A 333 -6.87 -4.71 -17.06
N SER A 334 -6.75 -6.02 -16.93
CA SER A 334 -7.74 -6.97 -17.43
C SER A 334 -9.16 -6.60 -16.98
N PRO A 335 -10.15 -6.57 -17.89
CA PRO A 335 -11.57 -6.43 -17.56
C PRO A 335 -12.06 -7.40 -16.49
N THR A 336 -11.44 -8.59 -16.40
CA THR A 336 -11.83 -9.65 -15.46
C THR A 336 -11.78 -9.23 -13.99
N GLU A 337 -10.93 -8.25 -13.63
CA GLU A 337 -10.88 -7.73 -12.26
C GLU A 337 -12.21 -7.04 -11.86
N ILE A 338 -12.88 -6.41 -12.84
CA ILE A 338 -14.20 -5.80 -12.65
C ILE A 338 -15.30 -6.84 -12.89
N THR A 339 -15.27 -7.54 -14.02
CA THR A 339 -16.36 -8.43 -14.44
C THR A 339 -16.52 -9.67 -13.57
N HIS A 340 -15.46 -10.11 -12.89
CA HIS A 340 -15.46 -11.29 -12.01
C HIS A 340 -15.19 -10.93 -10.55
N GLY A 341 -15.86 -9.89 -10.05
CA GLY A 341 -15.74 -9.48 -8.64
C GLY A 341 -16.02 -10.63 -7.68
N PHE A 342 -15.19 -10.78 -6.64
CA PHE A 342 -15.29 -11.88 -5.66
C PHE A 342 -15.29 -13.29 -6.29
N GLY A 343 -14.66 -13.46 -7.45
CA GLY A 343 -14.61 -14.74 -8.18
C GLY A 343 -15.93 -15.12 -8.85
N ARG A 344 -16.89 -14.18 -8.96
CA ARG A 344 -18.19 -14.39 -9.60
C ARG A 344 -18.41 -13.35 -10.68
N GLN A 345 -19.02 -13.76 -11.78
CA GLN A 345 -19.40 -12.83 -12.83
C GLN A 345 -20.44 -11.81 -12.30
N THR A 346 -20.17 -10.53 -12.48
CA THR A 346 -20.99 -9.39 -12.02
C THR A 346 -21.44 -8.48 -13.16
N THR A 347 -21.01 -8.73 -14.38
CA THR A 347 -21.39 -7.98 -15.60
C THR A 347 -21.79 -8.94 -16.71
N PRO A 348 -22.65 -8.54 -17.67
CA PRO A 348 -22.84 -9.28 -18.92
C PRO A 348 -21.52 -9.47 -19.70
N ASN A 349 -21.45 -10.42 -20.63
CA ASN A 349 -20.24 -10.66 -21.43
C ASN A 349 -20.07 -9.64 -22.57
N GLU A 350 -21.15 -8.95 -22.93
CA GLU A 350 -21.27 -8.11 -24.12
C GLU A 350 -20.90 -6.64 -23.86
N VAL A 351 -20.47 -6.30 -22.64
CA VAL A 351 -20.17 -4.91 -22.26
C VAL A 351 -18.67 -4.65 -22.23
N ASP A 352 -18.29 -3.47 -22.71
CA ASP A 352 -16.92 -2.98 -22.57
C ASP A 352 -16.63 -2.57 -21.13
N VAL A 353 -15.35 -2.67 -20.74
CA VAL A 353 -14.88 -2.34 -19.40
C VAL A 353 -13.71 -1.38 -19.49
N PHE A 354 -13.81 -0.28 -18.77
CA PHE A 354 -12.70 0.64 -18.54
C PHE A 354 -12.09 0.36 -17.16
N ASN A 355 -10.84 -0.10 -17.12
CA ASN A 355 -10.17 -0.52 -15.88
C ASN A 355 -8.76 0.09 -15.73
N PRO A 356 -8.66 1.43 -15.55
CA PRO A 356 -7.40 2.05 -15.18
C PRO A 356 -7.01 1.64 -13.76
N ALA A 357 -5.77 1.20 -13.56
CA ALA A 357 -5.28 0.78 -12.26
C ALA A 357 -4.94 1.95 -11.33
N PHE A 358 -4.78 3.15 -11.88
CA PHE A 358 -4.33 4.35 -11.20
C PHE A 358 -5.08 5.58 -11.71
N ASP A 359 -5.16 6.61 -10.88
CA ASP A 359 -5.52 7.97 -11.29
C ASP A 359 -4.46 8.96 -10.80
N VAL A 360 -4.52 10.19 -11.31
CA VAL A 360 -3.58 11.27 -10.97
C VAL A 360 -4.32 12.31 -10.14
N THR A 361 -3.81 12.57 -8.93
CA THR A 361 -4.27 13.64 -8.04
C THR A 361 -3.43 14.89 -8.27
N PRO A 362 -4.02 16.01 -8.73
CA PRO A 362 -3.31 17.28 -8.87
C PRO A 362 -2.77 17.78 -7.53
N ALA A 363 -1.56 18.36 -7.56
CA ALA A 363 -0.88 18.88 -6.36
C ALA A 363 -1.74 19.86 -5.54
N GLU A 364 -2.60 20.64 -6.19
CA GLU A 364 -3.52 21.60 -5.55
C GLU A 364 -4.59 20.98 -4.65
N LEU A 365 -4.83 19.66 -4.77
CA LEU A 365 -5.74 18.92 -3.88
C LEU A 365 -5.00 18.32 -2.68
N ILE A 366 -3.66 18.34 -2.69
CA ILE A 366 -2.82 17.71 -1.67
C ILE A 366 -2.40 18.76 -0.64
N THR A 367 -2.76 18.51 0.62
CA THR A 367 -2.43 19.40 1.74
C THR A 367 -0.93 19.38 2.07
N ALA A 368 -0.33 18.18 2.09
CA ALA A 368 1.11 17.99 2.24
C ALA A 368 1.54 16.61 1.72
N ILE A 369 2.81 16.50 1.32
CA ILE A 369 3.46 15.21 1.07
C ILE A 369 4.41 14.89 2.24
N ILE A 370 4.23 13.74 2.86
CA ILE A 370 5.01 13.23 3.99
C ILE A 370 6.09 12.29 3.42
N THR A 371 7.36 12.63 3.67
CA THR A 371 8.52 11.87 3.20
C THR A 371 9.41 11.48 4.37
N GLU A 372 10.44 10.65 4.14
CA GLU A 372 11.45 10.34 5.15
C GLU A 372 12.26 11.58 5.59
N ARG A 373 12.26 12.62 4.75
CA ARG A 373 13.04 13.86 4.94
C ARG A 373 12.23 14.98 5.58
N GLY A 374 10.96 14.74 5.87
CA GLY A 374 10.04 15.73 6.43
C GLY A 374 8.84 15.98 5.52
N LEU A 375 8.19 17.12 5.75
CA LEU A 375 6.94 17.49 5.11
C LEU A 375 7.16 18.49 3.96
N ILE A 376 6.48 18.27 2.85
CA ILE A 376 6.39 19.22 1.73
C ILE A 376 5.04 19.92 1.83
N ARG A 377 5.05 21.18 2.27
CA ARG A 377 3.85 22.03 2.40
C ARG A 377 4.23 23.52 2.25
N PRO A 378 3.67 24.27 1.27
CA PRO A 378 2.75 23.82 0.23
C PRO A 378 3.42 22.86 -0.78
N VAL A 379 2.62 22.03 -1.45
CA VAL A 379 3.11 21.11 -2.48
C VAL A 379 3.40 21.90 -3.75
N THR A 380 4.68 22.18 -3.97
CA THR A 380 5.17 22.95 -5.13
C THR A 380 6.47 22.33 -5.65
N ALA A 381 6.75 22.53 -6.94
CA ALA A 381 7.99 22.05 -7.54
C ALA A 381 9.25 22.57 -6.82
N GLU A 382 9.21 23.81 -6.33
CA GLU A 382 10.33 24.38 -5.57
C GLU A 382 10.51 23.69 -4.22
N ALA A 383 9.44 23.54 -3.43
CA ALA A 383 9.51 22.85 -2.14
C ALA A 383 9.98 21.39 -2.28
N ILE A 384 9.53 20.69 -3.34
CA ILE A 384 9.99 19.34 -3.67
C ILE A 384 11.49 19.34 -3.95
N ARG A 385 11.97 20.21 -4.86
CA ARG A 385 13.40 20.31 -5.17
C ARG A 385 14.23 20.63 -3.94
N THR A 386 13.83 21.61 -3.12
CA THR A 386 14.56 22.00 -1.90
C THR A 386 14.69 20.82 -0.94
N LEU A 387 13.59 20.12 -0.64
CA LEU A 387 13.61 19.00 0.29
C LEU A 387 14.48 17.85 -0.24
N LEU A 388 14.34 17.50 -1.52
CA LEU A 388 15.07 16.39 -2.13
C LEU A 388 16.55 16.70 -2.38
N ALA A 389 16.93 17.96 -2.61
CA ALA A 389 18.33 18.38 -2.78
C ALA A 389 19.09 18.46 -1.46
N SER A 390 18.41 18.78 -0.34
CA SER A 390 19.02 19.03 0.98
C SER A 390 19.81 17.85 1.56
N SER A 391 19.73 16.66 0.95
CA SER A 391 20.27 15.41 1.52
C SER A 391 21.20 14.67 0.56
N SER A 392 21.61 15.31 -0.54
CA SER A 392 22.50 14.67 -1.48
C SER A 392 23.79 15.47 -1.66
N GLY A 393 24.91 14.80 -1.39
CA GLY A 393 26.10 14.91 -2.23
C GLY A 393 25.82 14.50 -3.68
N TRP A 394 24.75 15.04 -4.27
CA TRP A 394 24.41 15.01 -5.69
C TRP A 394 25.36 16.00 -6.35
N LYS A 395 26.55 15.52 -6.67
CA LYS A 395 27.28 16.10 -7.79
C LYS A 395 26.55 15.61 -9.03
N GLY A 396 25.95 16.55 -9.76
CA GLY A 396 25.32 16.29 -11.05
C GLY A 396 26.29 15.79 -12.10
#